data_AF-A0AAV6Q4U6-F1
#
_entry.id   AF-A0AAV6Q4U6-F1
#
_cell.length_a   1.000
_cell.length_b   1.000
_cell.length_c   1.000
_cell.angle_alpha   90.00
_cell.angle_beta   90.00
_cell.angle_gamma   90.00
#
_symmetry.space_group_name_H-M   'P 1'
#
loop_
_entity.id
_entity.type
_entity.pdbx_description
1 polymer ?
#
loop_
_entity_poly.entity_id
_entity_poly.type
_entity_poly.pdbx_seq_one_letter_code
_entity_poly.pdbx_strand_id
1 'polypeptide(L)'
;MIRAYRKYRDSDGKDTPDELMELLFAVNSIPIASAECERRFSQMNLICTPKHASLLTSTISTLLFLNLVGPPLAKFNPVPYVGSWVAKGHRTATDTRSKTRKKEEEENPDMLVIWGVLDY
;
A
#
# COMPACT_ATOMS: atom_id res chain seq x y z
N MET A 1 -32.41 14.67 18.42
CA MET A 1 -31.35 13.99 19.20
C MET A 1 -31.78 13.48 20.60
N ILE A 2 -32.12 14.31 21.61
CA ILE A 2 -32.40 13.81 22.99
C ILE A 2 -33.59 12.82 23.04
N ARG A 3 -34.65 13.07 22.26
CA ARG A 3 -35.81 12.17 22.16
C ARG A 3 -35.47 10.87 21.42
N ALA A 4 -34.64 10.95 20.38
CA ALA A 4 -34.14 9.79 19.63
C ALA A 4 -33.27 8.88 20.52
N TYR A 5 -32.34 9.47 21.28
CA TYR A 5 -31.52 8.72 22.24
C TYR A 5 -32.37 8.07 23.33
N ARG A 6 -33.38 8.78 23.85
CA ARG A 6 -34.31 8.21 24.85
C ARG A 6 -35.03 6.97 24.28
N LYS A 7 -35.55 7.05 23.06
CA LYS A 7 -36.20 5.93 22.37
C LYS A 7 -35.25 4.74 22.16
N TYR A 8 -34.01 5.01 21.74
CA TYR A 8 -32.96 4.01 21.60
C TYR A 8 -32.64 3.31 22.92
N ARG A 9 -32.46 4.08 24.00
CA ARG A 9 -32.17 3.56 25.34
C ARG A 9 -33.35 2.75 25.90
N ASP A 10 -34.56 3.28 25.79
CA ASP A 10 -35.76 2.65 26.34
C ASP A 10 -36.16 1.38 25.56
N SER A 11 -35.65 1.21 24.34
CA SER A 11 -35.79 -0.02 23.53
C SER A 11 -34.62 -1.00 23.67
N ASP A 12 -33.69 -0.75 24.60
CA ASP A 12 -32.48 -1.55 24.80
C ASP A 12 -31.64 -1.70 23.51
N GLY A 13 -31.60 -0.63 22.71
CA GLY A 13 -30.86 -0.58 21.45
C GLY A 13 -31.51 -1.30 20.27
N LYS A 14 -32.75 -1.78 20.39
CA LYS A 14 -33.49 -2.46 19.31
C LYS A 14 -34.06 -1.50 18.26
N ASP A 15 -34.37 -0.26 18.67
CA ASP A 15 -34.93 0.76 17.79
C ASP A 15 -33.90 1.89 17.63
N THR A 16 -33.25 1.94 16.48
CA THR A 16 -32.21 2.92 16.13
C THR A 16 -32.80 3.98 15.22
N PRO A 17 -33.09 5.20 15.71
CA PRO A 17 -33.59 6.27 14.86
C PRO A 17 -32.51 6.75 13.90
N ASP A 18 -32.89 7.18 12.70
CA ASP A 18 -31.96 7.69 11.67
C ASP A 18 -31.06 8.83 12.19
N GLU A 19 -31.61 9.69 13.06
CA GLU A 19 -30.86 10.77 13.73
C GLU A 19 -29.66 10.28 14.56
N LEU A 20 -29.65 9.01 14.97
CA LEU A 20 -28.59 8.41 15.80
C LEU A 20 -27.62 7.54 14.97
N MET A 21 -27.96 7.22 13.72
CA MET A 21 -27.15 6.34 12.88
C MET A 21 -25.77 6.91 12.59
N GLU A 22 -25.68 8.21 12.28
CA GLU A 22 -24.37 8.87 12.06
C GLU A 22 -23.48 8.81 13.30
N LEU A 23 -24.06 9.04 14.48
CA LEU A 23 -23.34 8.97 15.75
C LEU A 23 -22.87 7.53 16.02
N LEU A 24 -23.76 6.55 15.81
CA LEU A 24 -23.45 5.14 16.05
C LEU A 24 -22.35 4.66 15.09
N PHE A 25 -22.39 5.09 13.84
CA PHE A 25 -21.35 4.81 12.86
C PHE A 25 -20.01 5.42 13.28
N ALA A 26 -20.01 6.67 13.74
CA ALA A 26 -18.80 7.32 14.25
C ALA A 26 -18.22 6.59 15.46
N VAL A 27 -19.05 6.22 16.44
CA VAL A 27 -18.60 5.48 17.64
C VAL A 27 -18.05 4.10 17.27
N ASN A 28 -18.74 3.38 16.38
CA ASN A 28 -18.30 2.05 15.93
C ASN A 28 -17.06 2.09 15.02
N SER A 29 -16.72 3.26 14.47
CA SER A 29 -15.49 3.43 13.69
C SER A 29 -14.24 3.57 14.56
N ILE A 30 -14.40 3.83 15.86
CA ILE A 30 -13.29 3.98 16.80
C ILE A 30 -12.80 2.59 17.22
N PRO A 31 -11.52 2.25 17.00
CA PRO A 31 -10.97 0.98 17.44
C PRO A 31 -11.00 0.87 18.96
N ILE A 32 -11.42 -0.28 19.47
CA ILE A 32 -11.57 -0.55 20.91
C ILE A 32 -10.19 -0.67 21.59
N ALA A 33 -9.16 -1.10 20.85
CA ALA A 33 -7.84 -1.38 21.40
C ALA A 33 -6.70 -0.91 20.47
N SER A 34 -5.58 -0.51 21.08
CA SER A 34 -4.35 -0.17 20.35
C SER A 34 -3.75 -1.36 19.60
N ALA A 35 -4.02 -2.58 20.06
CA ALA A 35 -3.52 -3.82 19.45
C ALA A 35 -3.93 -3.97 17.97
N GLU A 36 -5.10 -3.47 17.57
CA GLU A 36 -5.51 -3.46 16.16
C GLU A 36 -4.61 -2.55 15.32
N CYS A 37 -4.25 -1.39 15.85
CA CYS A 37 -3.31 -0.46 15.22
C CYS A 37 -1.89 -1.05 15.18
N GLU A 38 -1.42 -1.68 16.24
CA GLU A 38 -0.09 -2.30 16.30
C GLU A 38 0.06 -3.44 15.28
N ARG A 39 -0.98 -4.27 15.10
CA ARG A 39 -1.01 -5.30 14.05
C ARG A 39 -0.92 -4.71 12.65
N ARG A 40 -1.43 -3.49 12.45
CA ARG A 40 -1.39 -2.78 11.18
C ARG A 40 -0.01 -2.15 10.97
N PHE A 41 0.63 -1.65 12.02
CA PHE A 41 2.01 -1.19 11.97
C PHE A 41 3.02 -2.32 11.77
N SER A 42 2.74 -3.54 12.22
CA SER A 42 3.65 -4.67 11.94
C SER A 42 3.76 -4.98 10.43
N GLN A 43 2.76 -4.61 9.62
CA GLN A 43 2.83 -4.68 8.16
C GLN A 43 3.92 -3.76 7.59
N MET A 44 4.33 -2.72 8.32
CA MET A 44 5.46 -1.87 7.95
C MET A 44 6.75 -2.69 7.80
N ASN A 45 6.91 -3.80 8.52
CA ASN A 45 8.08 -4.67 8.38
C ASN A 45 8.19 -5.31 6.99
N LEU A 46 7.07 -5.47 6.27
CA LEU A 46 7.06 -5.94 4.88
C LEU A 46 7.50 -4.85 3.90
N ILE A 47 7.29 -3.58 4.25
CA ILE A 47 7.63 -2.40 3.43
C ILE A 47 9.08 -1.99 3.69
N CYS A 48 9.47 -1.89 4.95
CA CYS A 48 10.78 -1.49 5.43
C CYS A 48 11.70 -2.71 5.54
N THR A 49 12.09 -3.27 4.39
CA THR A 49 13.12 -4.32 4.35
C THR A 49 14.52 -3.71 4.39
N PRO A 50 15.57 -4.47 4.74
CA PRO A 50 16.96 -3.97 4.73
C PRO A 50 17.40 -3.38 3.38
N LYS A 51 16.84 -3.85 2.26
CA LYS A 51 17.08 -3.30 0.91
C LYS A 51 16.38 -1.97 0.65
N HIS A 52 15.28 -1.71 1.37
CA HIS A 52 14.48 -0.49 1.28
C HIS A 52 14.63 0.41 2.52
N ALA A 53 15.72 0.23 3.29
CA ALA A 53 15.97 0.96 4.54
C ALA A 53 16.20 2.48 4.36
N SER A 54 16.31 2.98 3.13
CA SER A 54 16.50 4.40 2.84
C SER A 54 15.24 5.14 2.41
N LEU A 55 14.05 4.53 2.51
CA LEU A 55 12.80 5.21 2.16
C LEU A 55 12.52 6.35 3.16
N LEU A 56 12.07 7.49 2.64
CA LEU A 56 11.59 8.57 3.50
C LEU A 56 10.33 8.13 4.27
N THR A 57 10.15 8.64 5.48
CA THR A 57 8.97 8.37 6.32
C THR A 57 7.65 8.71 5.60
N SER A 58 7.64 9.77 4.78
CA SER A 58 6.49 10.13 3.94
C SER A 58 6.13 9.05 2.93
N THR A 59 7.14 8.45 2.29
CA THR A 59 6.98 7.34 1.35
C THR A 59 6.47 6.09 2.06
N ILE A 60 7.05 5.76 3.23
CA ILE A 60 6.63 4.61 4.04
C ILE A 60 5.16 4.75 4.45
N SER A 61 4.77 5.93 4.93
CA SER A 61 3.37 6.24 5.30
C SER A 61 2.42 6.06 4.12
N THR A 62 2.81 6.52 2.93
CA THR A 62 1.99 6.37 1.71
C THR A 62 1.84 4.90 1.30
N LEU A 63 2.91 4.10 1.37
CA LEU A 63 2.86 2.67 1.08
C LEU A 63 2.04 1.90 2.12
N LEU A 64 2.12 2.29 3.38
CA LEU A 64 1.30 1.71 4.45
C LEU A 64 -0.19 2.02 4.21
N PHE A 65 -0.52 3.25 3.85
CA PHE A 65 -1.88 3.65 3.48
C PHE A 65 -2.43 2.83 2.30
N LEU A 66 -1.63 2.64 1.24
CA LEU A 66 -2.02 1.80 0.10
C LEU A 66 -2.22 0.34 0.50
N ASN A 67 -1.41 -0.22 1.40
CA ASN A 67 -1.62 -1.59 1.89
C ASN A 67 -2.87 -1.73 2.76
N LEU A 68 -3.25 -0.67 3.48
CA LEU A 68 -4.38 -0.68 4.41
C LEU A 68 -5.73 -0.44 3.75
N VAL A 69 -5.77 0.53 2.82
CA VAL A 69 -7.01 1.07 2.24
C VAL A 69 -7.06 0.87 0.73
N GLY A 70 -5.95 0.44 0.11
CA GLY A 70 -5.88 0.23 -1.32
C GLY A 70 -6.84 -0.87 -1.80
N PRO A 71 -7.34 -0.75 -3.05
CA PRO A 71 -8.14 -1.81 -3.65
C PRO A 71 -7.31 -3.09 -3.78
N PRO A 72 -7.93 -4.28 -3.73
CA PRO A 72 -7.26 -5.52 -4.09
C PRO A 72 -6.59 -5.39 -5.45
N LEU A 73 -5.42 -6.00 -5.63
CA LEU A 73 -4.64 -5.87 -6.87
C LEU A 73 -5.46 -6.25 -8.11
N ALA A 74 -6.32 -7.25 -8.00
CA ALA A 74 -7.22 -7.68 -9.08
C ALA A 74 -8.25 -6.62 -9.52
N LYS A 75 -8.56 -5.63 -8.66
CA LYS A 75 -9.48 -4.53 -8.93
C LYS A 75 -8.76 -3.21 -9.19
N PHE A 76 -7.43 -3.19 -9.10
CA PHE A 76 -6.65 -1.99 -9.32
C PHE A 76 -6.55 -1.69 -10.82
N ASN A 77 -7.00 -0.51 -11.24
CA ASN A 77 -6.84 -0.03 -12.60
C ASN A 77 -5.61 0.90 -12.69
N PRO A 78 -4.48 0.45 -13.26
CA PRO A 78 -3.26 1.25 -13.33
C PRO A 78 -3.30 2.33 -14.42
N VAL A 79 -4.19 2.21 -15.41
CA VAL A 79 -4.21 3.03 -16.64
C VAL A 79 -4.17 4.55 -16.37
N PRO A 80 -5.04 5.13 -15.52
CA PRO A 80 -5.02 6.59 -15.29
C PRO A 80 -3.71 7.07 -14.64
N TYR A 81 -3.15 6.26 -13.75
CA TYR A 81 -1.91 6.59 -13.05
C TYR A 81 -0.71 6.56 -14.00
N VAL A 82 -0.61 5.51 -14.83
CA VAL A 82 0.44 5.40 -15.86
C VAL A 82 0.33 6.54 -16.87
N GLY A 83 -0.89 6.89 -17.31
CA GLY A 83 -1.12 8.03 -18.19
C GLY A 83 -0.62 9.35 -17.58
N SER A 84 -0.96 9.61 -16.32
CA SER A 84 -0.49 10.81 -15.61
C SER A 84 1.03 10.83 -15.40
N TRP A 85 1.63 9.67 -15.17
CA TRP A 85 3.06 9.51 -15.01
C TRP A 85 3.79 9.86 -16.31
N VAL A 86 3.34 9.30 -17.44
CA VAL A 86 3.90 9.62 -18.76
C VAL A 86 3.68 11.08 -19.12
N ALA A 87 2.50 11.65 -18.83
CA ALA A 87 2.20 13.06 -19.08
C ALA A 87 3.11 14.03 -18.30
N LYS A 88 3.63 13.62 -17.13
CA LYS A 88 4.64 14.36 -16.37
C LYS A 88 6.06 14.30 -16.97
N GLY A 89 6.21 13.69 -18.15
CA GLY A 89 7.49 13.56 -18.85
C GLY A 89 8.29 12.33 -18.44
N HIS A 90 7.71 11.43 -17.63
CA HIS A 90 8.32 10.13 -17.39
C HIS A 90 8.17 9.23 -18.62
N ARG A 91 9.12 8.32 -18.79
CA ARG A 91 9.22 7.49 -19.99
C ARG A 91 8.57 6.13 -19.78
N THR A 92 8.04 5.57 -20.86
CA THR A 92 7.54 4.20 -20.88
C THR A 92 8.71 3.21 -20.93
N ALA A 93 8.49 1.98 -20.46
CA ALA A 93 9.51 0.93 -20.48
C ALA A 93 9.98 0.58 -21.92
N THR A 94 9.15 0.87 -22.93
CA THR A 94 9.45 0.67 -24.35
C THR A 94 10.11 1.89 -25.01
N ASP A 95 10.40 2.97 -24.26
CA ASP A 95 11.08 4.13 -24.81
C ASP A 95 12.56 3.83 -25.07
N THR A 96 12.89 3.68 -26.34
CA THR A 96 14.24 3.41 -26.86
C THR A 96 15.22 4.57 -26.71
N ARG A 97 14.76 5.75 -26.28
CA ARG A 97 15.65 6.88 -25.92
C ARG A 97 16.21 6.78 -24.52
N SER A 98 15.74 5.82 -23.71
CA SER A 98 16.38 5.52 -22.42
C SER A 98 17.83 5.14 -22.67
N LYS A 99 18.77 5.53 -21.80
CA LYS A 99 20.17 5.11 -21.93
C LYS A 99 20.17 3.58 -21.97
N THR A 100 20.30 2.99 -23.15
CA THR A 100 20.66 1.59 -23.29
C THR A 100 21.94 1.47 -22.50
N ARG A 101 21.88 0.86 -21.32
CA ARG A 101 23.09 0.47 -20.62
C ARG A 101 23.78 -0.42 -21.62
N LYS A 102 24.91 0.02 -22.17
CA LYS A 102 25.77 -0.87 -22.95
C LYS A 102 26.03 -2.03 -21.99
N LYS A 103 25.41 -3.17 -22.26
CA LYS A 103 25.94 -4.41 -21.75
C LYS A 103 27.29 -4.46 -22.45
N GLU A 104 28.35 -4.14 -21.72
CA GLU A 104 29.66 -4.62 -22.12
C GLU A 104 29.50 -6.13 -22.05
N GLU A 105 29.20 -6.74 -23.20
CA GLU A 105 29.43 -8.15 -23.46
C GLU A 105 30.95 -8.33 -23.61
N GLU A 106 31.73 -7.80 -22.67
CA GLU A 106 33.03 -8.37 -22.39
C GLU A 106 32.70 -9.61 -21.57
N GLU A 107 32.62 -10.76 -22.26
CA GLU A 107 32.82 -12.05 -21.61
C GLU A 107 34.11 -11.95 -20.83
N ASN A 108 34.01 -11.68 -19.53
CA ASN A 108 35.17 -11.64 -18.67
C ASN A 108 35.76 -13.06 -18.68
N PRO A 109 36.97 -13.28 -19.23
CA PRO A 109 37.55 -14.61 -19.36
C PRO A 109 37.67 -15.32 -18.00
N ASP A 110 37.78 -14.57 -16.90
CA ASP A 110 37.79 -15.12 -15.55
C ASP A 110 36.42 -15.73 -15.15
N MET A 111 35.32 -15.21 -15.67
CA MET A 111 33.97 -15.75 -15.39
C MET A 111 33.72 -17.07 -16.13
N LEU A 112 34.34 -17.28 -17.30
CA LEU A 112 34.26 -18.57 -18.01
C LEU A 112 34.94 -19.70 -17.22
N VAL A 113 36.06 -19.40 -16.55
CA VAL A 113 36.74 -20.35 -15.66
C VAL A 113 35.85 -20.74 -14.48
N ILE A 114 35.14 -19.77 -13.89
CA ILE A 114 34.23 -20.02 -12.77
C ILE A 114 33.03 -20.88 -13.20
N TRP A 115 32.50 -20.66 -14.41
CA TRP A 115 31.35 -21.42 -14.91
C TRP A 115 31.72 -22.86 -15.25
N GLY A 116 32.91 -23.10 -15.81
CA GLY A 116 33.42 -24.46 -16.05
C GLY A 116 33.68 -25.29 -14.77
N VAL A 117 33.74 -24.65 -13.60
CA VAL A 117 33.85 -25.34 -12.30
C VAL A 117 32.46 -25.68 -11.73
N LEU A 118 31.41 -24.98 -12.16
CA LEU A 118 30.04 -25.14 -11.67
C LEU A 118 29.19 -26.08 -12.52
N ASP A 119 29.62 -26.42 -13.73
CA ASP A 119 29.00 -27.45 -14.57
C ASP A 119 29.40 -28.85 -14.03
N TYR A 120 28.49 -29.45 -13.27
CA TYR A 120 28.47 -30.87 -12.89
C TYR A 120 27.89 -31.74 -14.01
#